data_AF-A0A812JY27-F1
#
_entry.id   AF-A0A812JY27-F1
#
_cell.length_a   1.000
_cell.length_b   1.000
_cell.length_c   1.000
_cell.angle_alpha   90.00
_cell.angle_beta   90.00
_cell.angle_gamma   90.00
#
_symmetry.space_group_name_H-M   'P 1'
#
loop_
_entity.id
_entity.type
_entity.pdbx_description
1 polymer ?
#
loop_
_entity_poly.entity_id
_entity_poly.type
_entity_poly.pdbx_seq_one_letter_code
_entity_poly.pdbx_strand_id
1 'polypeptide(L)'
;MRQMRDRLHDQLAKRLGSRAHLMRRNGPSEARLPNTLSASFYKVEANTLLSEVGDDVAASAGAACHSDEVHMSHVLEAMGVSKEWAMGTCRFTVGRETTPAEIDRAALTIASAVCRLMPSENAAEAQDDVDRDLEEMDPSSVKLTRFTHGMGCACKLRPQVLEQVLERLRACGAGGLEDPNVFAGLGKSNEDACVYKVSDDIAVVGTLDFFTPIVDEPEVFGGIAAANALSDVYAMGAKPIFALNIVGFPSNRLPPSVLARILKGGQEKCAEAGVAILGGHTVEDLEPKYGLAVIGVVHPDKVWRNNSLQAGDRLILTKPIGTGILGTAQKKGILSDEARDCLQKTLLQLNRSAAEVARATTQVHAATDVTGFGLLGHLREMLTSDDDSVEPPAKKARVTSGPSEKLGAVLSAGAVPLLPQAKELAVDEQCVPGGSVNNLKLVQTGGLTRFAQGVSKQMQLLLADAQTSGGLLLAVPQADSEKVVAALRQAGLLSTSSIGEIRRLTEPSAPLIQVER
;
A
#
# COMPACT_ATOMS: atom_id res chain seq x y z
N MET A 1 -33.30 4.56 27.32
CA MET A 1 -32.52 5.24 26.26
C MET A 1 -32.05 6.63 26.66
N ARG A 2 -32.92 7.63 26.90
CA ARG A 2 -32.48 9.00 27.30
C ARG A 2 -31.52 9.00 28.50
N GLN A 3 -31.91 8.30 29.56
CA GLN A 3 -31.08 8.13 30.76
C GLN A 3 -29.72 7.47 30.47
N MET A 4 -29.65 6.49 29.57
CA MET A 4 -28.37 5.82 29.23
C MET A 4 -27.47 6.70 28.37
N ARG A 5 -28.04 7.44 27.41
CA ARG A 5 -27.32 8.44 26.61
C ARG A 5 -26.73 9.53 27.49
N ASP A 6 -27.52 10.04 28.43
CA ASP A 6 -27.07 11.12 29.33
C ASP A 6 -26.05 10.58 30.35
N ARG A 7 -26.25 9.36 30.87
CA ARG A 7 -25.23 8.67 31.67
C ARG A 7 -23.90 8.54 30.92
N LEU A 8 -23.91 8.17 29.64
CA LEU A 8 -22.68 8.08 28.85
C LEU A 8 -21.94 9.42 28.78
N HIS A 9 -22.66 10.50 28.48
CA HIS A 9 -22.09 11.84 28.47
C HIS A 9 -21.49 12.24 29.83
N ASP A 10 -22.21 11.97 30.92
CA ASP A 10 -21.80 12.37 32.26
C ASP A 10 -20.62 11.52 32.76
N GLN A 11 -20.59 10.23 32.45
CA GLN A 11 -19.45 9.36 32.76
C GLN A 11 -18.21 9.75 31.96
N LEU A 12 -18.35 10.10 30.68
CA LEU A 12 -17.25 10.62 29.88
C LEU A 12 -16.69 11.91 30.49
N ALA A 13 -17.54 12.89 30.77
CA ALA A 13 -17.11 14.14 31.41
C ALA A 13 -16.43 13.90 32.76
N LYS A 14 -16.99 13.01 33.60
CA LYS A 14 -16.41 12.65 34.90
C LYS A 14 -15.04 12.01 34.77
N ARG A 15 -14.85 11.10 33.81
CA ARG A 15 -13.59 10.37 33.61
C ARG A 15 -12.51 11.21 32.94
N LEU A 16 -12.89 12.18 32.11
CA LEU A 16 -11.95 13.16 31.56
C LEU A 16 -11.46 14.16 32.62
N GLY A 17 -12.17 14.31 33.74
CA GLY A 17 -11.72 15.09 34.89
C GLY A 17 -11.41 16.54 34.52
N SER A 18 -10.18 16.98 34.77
CA SER A 18 -9.69 18.32 34.40
C SER A 18 -9.72 18.58 32.88
N ARG A 19 -9.75 17.53 32.05
CA ARG A 19 -9.81 17.62 30.58
C ARG A 19 -11.23 17.66 30.03
N ALA A 20 -12.26 17.71 30.89
CA ALA A 20 -13.65 17.72 30.45
C ALA A 20 -14.00 18.92 29.53
N HIS A 21 -13.27 20.04 29.62
CA HIS A 21 -13.43 21.19 28.71
C HIS A 21 -13.00 20.90 27.28
N LEU A 22 -12.22 19.84 27.05
CA LEU A 22 -11.79 19.36 25.73
C LEU A 22 -12.79 18.38 25.12
N MET A 23 -13.92 18.11 25.79
CA MET A 23 -15.07 17.42 25.22
C MET A 23 -16.23 18.40 25.04
N ARG A 24 -16.85 18.37 23.87
CA ARG A 24 -18.04 19.17 23.56
C ARG A 24 -19.14 18.29 23.03
N ARG A 25 -20.37 18.49 23.51
CA ARG A 25 -21.56 17.96 22.85
C ARG A 25 -21.92 18.78 21.61
N ASN A 26 -22.20 18.10 20.50
CA ASN A 26 -22.71 18.73 19.28
C ASN A 26 -24.24 18.73 19.29
N GLY A 27 -24.82 19.92 19.43
CA GLY A 27 -26.27 20.13 19.47
C GLY A 27 -26.84 20.39 20.88
N PRO A 28 -28.14 20.73 20.95
CA PRO A 28 -28.82 21.14 22.19
C PRO A 28 -28.94 19.99 23.20
N SER A 29 -29.04 20.32 24.50
CA SER A 29 -29.19 19.34 25.59
C SER A 29 -30.51 18.56 25.52
N GLU A 30 -31.60 19.21 25.11
CA GLU A 30 -32.96 18.67 25.20
C GLU A 30 -33.58 18.32 23.83
N ALA A 31 -33.44 19.19 22.82
CA ALA A 31 -34.01 19.00 21.48
C ALA A 31 -33.14 18.08 20.59
N ARG A 32 -32.99 16.82 20.99
CA ARG A 32 -32.15 15.82 20.31
C ARG A 32 -32.68 14.39 20.44
N LEU A 33 -32.20 13.49 19.58
CA LEU A 33 -32.56 12.07 19.61
C LEU A 33 -32.33 11.46 21.00
N PRO A 34 -33.29 10.69 21.53
CA PRO A 34 -33.23 10.17 22.90
C PRO A 34 -32.14 9.12 23.12
N ASN A 35 -31.54 8.59 22.04
CA ASN A 35 -30.60 7.47 22.10
C ASN A 35 -29.23 7.77 21.48
N THR A 36 -29.00 8.97 20.93
CA THR A 36 -27.73 9.30 20.26
C THR A 36 -27.02 10.44 20.95
N LEU A 37 -25.76 10.22 21.31
CA LEU A 37 -24.82 11.24 21.77
C LEU A 37 -23.88 11.59 20.61
N SER A 38 -23.95 12.82 20.14
CA SER A 38 -22.94 13.39 19.24
C SER A 38 -21.98 14.24 20.07
N ALA A 39 -20.72 13.82 20.16
CA ALA A 39 -19.69 14.49 20.94
C ALA A 39 -18.43 14.68 20.11
N SER A 40 -17.77 15.82 20.29
CA SER A 40 -16.47 16.16 19.72
C SER A 40 -15.41 16.18 20.80
N PHE A 41 -14.24 15.68 20.46
CA PHE A 41 -13.04 15.75 21.30
C PHE A 41 -12.01 16.65 20.62
N TYR A 42 -11.51 17.66 21.34
CA TYR A 42 -10.64 18.69 20.77
C TYR A 42 -9.30 18.10 20.29
N LYS A 43 -8.94 18.37 19.03
CA LYS A 43 -7.70 17.90 18.38
C LYS A 43 -7.49 16.39 18.37
N VAL A 44 -8.54 15.62 18.65
CA VAL A 44 -8.56 14.17 18.44
C VAL A 44 -9.17 13.89 17.07
N GLU A 45 -8.66 12.92 16.34
CA GLU A 45 -9.27 12.48 15.07
C GLU A 45 -10.19 11.29 15.33
N ALA A 46 -11.43 11.35 14.79
CA ALA A 46 -12.48 10.41 15.14
C ALA A 46 -12.18 8.97 14.74
N ASN A 47 -11.59 8.74 13.56
CA ASN A 47 -11.27 7.37 13.13
C ASN A 47 -10.14 6.77 13.99
N THR A 48 -9.18 7.60 14.40
CA THR A 48 -8.10 7.22 15.31
C THR A 48 -8.67 6.83 16.68
N LEU A 49 -9.62 7.62 17.20
CA LEU A 49 -10.33 7.29 18.44
C LEU A 49 -11.13 5.99 18.31
N LEU A 50 -11.85 5.78 17.19
CA LEU A 50 -12.59 4.56 16.93
C LEU A 50 -11.67 3.33 16.82
N SER A 51 -10.47 3.51 16.27
CA SER A 51 -9.46 2.46 16.19
C SER A 51 -8.89 2.10 17.58
N GLU A 52 -8.67 3.11 18.43
CA GLU A 52 -8.20 2.93 19.82
C GLU A 52 -9.21 2.25 20.73
N VAL A 53 -10.51 2.55 20.59
CA VAL A 53 -11.55 1.87 21.40
C VAL A 53 -11.84 0.45 20.92
N GLY A 54 -11.46 0.12 19.68
CA GLY A 54 -11.54 -1.22 19.12
C GLY A 54 -12.93 -1.86 19.17
N ASP A 55 -12.96 -3.18 19.39
CA ASP A 55 -14.20 -3.98 19.39
C ASP A 55 -15.03 -3.81 20.68
N ASP A 56 -14.50 -3.09 21.68
CA ASP A 56 -15.19 -2.85 22.96
C ASP A 56 -16.34 -1.85 22.83
N VAL A 57 -16.27 -0.92 21.87
CA VAL A 57 -17.28 0.13 21.66
C VAL A 57 -17.55 0.35 20.18
N ALA A 58 -18.75 0.00 19.73
CA ALA A 58 -19.23 0.36 18.39
C ALA A 58 -19.73 1.81 18.36
N ALA A 59 -19.07 2.65 17.57
CA ALA A 59 -19.46 4.04 17.34
C ALA A 59 -19.13 4.48 15.90
N SER A 60 -19.66 5.63 15.48
CA SER A 60 -19.47 6.14 14.12
C SER A 60 -18.86 7.54 14.12
N ALA A 61 -17.99 7.84 13.15
CA ALA A 61 -17.44 9.17 12.96
C ALA A 61 -18.52 10.17 12.48
N GLY A 62 -18.33 11.45 12.81
CA GLY A 62 -19.29 12.53 12.55
C GLY A 62 -19.36 13.01 11.10
N ALA A 63 -18.37 12.68 10.28
CA ALA A 63 -18.35 12.87 8.84
C ALA A 63 -18.80 11.57 8.13
N ALA A 64 -19.60 11.71 7.08
CA ALA A 64 -20.13 10.57 6.35
C ALA A 64 -19.03 9.91 5.49
N CYS A 65 -18.83 8.61 5.74
CA CYS A 65 -18.43 7.53 4.81
C CYS A 65 -17.07 7.57 4.07
N HIS A 66 -16.34 6.46 4.20
CA HIS A 66 -15.69 5.65 3.14
C HIS A 66 -15.03 6.39 1.95
N SER A 67 -14.37 7.51 2.19
CA SER A 67 -13.50 8.17 1.22
C SER A 67 -12.18 8.49 1.88
N ASP A 68 -11.07 8.22 1.18
CA ASP A 68 -9.69 8.35 1.65
C ASP A 68 -9.25 9.81 1.90
N GLU A 69 -10.20 10.75 2.01
CA GLU A 69 -9.98 12.14 2.41
C GLU A 69 -10.82 12.44 3.65
N VAL A 70 -10.18 12.93 4.73
CA VAL A 70 -10.88 13.38 5.95
C VAL A 70 -11.59 14.69 5.66
N HIS A 71 -12.74 14.61 5.00
CA HIS A 71 -13.60 15.78 4.77
C HIS A 71 -14.37 16.11 6.05
N MET A 72 -14.39 17.41 6.38
CA MET A 72 -15.26 17.92 7.42
C MET A 72 -16.72 17.64 7.06
N SER A 73 -17.53 17.23 8.03
CA SER A 73 -18.96 17.04 7.81
C SER A 73 -19.60 18.37 7.37
N HIS A 74 -20.25 18.40 6.21
CA HIS A 74 -20.99 19.56 5.71
C HIS A 74 -22.04 20.07 6.73
N VAL A 75 -22.58 19.18 7.58
CA VAL A 75 -23.48 19.55 8.67
C VAL A 75 -22.73 20.28 9.79
N LEU A 76 -21.55 19.79 10.19
CA LEU A 76 -20.74 20.42 11.24
C LEU A 76 -20.17 21.77 10.79
N GLU A 77 -19.80 21.87 9.51
CA GLU A 77 -19.38 23.11 8.87
C GLU A 77 -20.53 24.14 8.86
N ALA A 78 -21.74 23.73 8.46
CA ALA A 78 -22.93 24.59 8.53
C ALA A 78 -23.31 24.98 9.97
N MET A 79 -22.98 24.16 10.96
CA MET A 79 -23.15 24.46 12.39
C MET A 79 -22.06 25.41 12.95
N GLY A 80 -21.08 25.80 12.14
CA GLY A 80 -19.96 26.66 12.56
C GLY A 80 -19.01 25.98 13.55
N VAL A 81 -18.89 24.66 13.51
CA VAL A 81 -17.94 23.91 14.35
C VAL A 81 -16.56 24.04 13.73
N SER A 82 -15.56 24.51 14.50
CA SER A 82 -14.19 24.64 13.98
C SER A 82 -13.59 23.27 13.65
N LYS A 83 -12.60 23.25 12.74
CA LYS A 83 -11.99 22.01 12.25
C LYS A 83 -11.42 21.14 13.38
N GLU A 84 -10.81 21.76 14.39
CA GLU A 84 -10.20 21.10 15.55
C GLU A 84 -11.21 20.32 16.40
N TRP A 85 -12.48 20.72 16.37
CA TRP A 85 -13.58 20.00 17.04
C TRP A 85 -14.30 19.06 16.08
N ALA A 86 -14.47 19.47 14.82
CA ALA A 86 -15.22 18.70 13.84
C ALA A 86 -14.54 17.35 13.55
N MET A 87 -13.21 17.31 13.47
CA MET A 87 -12.43 16.10 13.21
C MET A 87 -12.60 15.03 14.30
N GLY A 88 -12.77 15.43 15.56
CA GLY A 88 -12.95 14.52 16.69
C GLY A 88 -14.39 14.14 16.98
N THR A 89 -15.31 14.34 16.02
CA THR A 89 -16.72 14.07 16.24
C THR A 89 -17.01 12.57 16.16
N CYS A 90 -17.52 12.00 17.25
CA CYS A 90 -18.05 10.64 17.30
C CYS A 90 -19.54 10.66 17.67
N ARG A 91 -20.29 9.72 17.11
CA ARG A 91 -21.70 9.47 17.38
C ARG A 91 -21.81 8.11 18.06
N PHE A 92 -22.23 8.16 19.31
CA PHE A 92 -22.50 6.99 20.15
C PHE A 92 -24.01 6.76 20.21
N THR A 93 -24.44 5.55 19.92
CA THR A 93 -25.86 5.18 19.96
C THR A 93 -26.08 4.13 21.04
N VAL A 94 -27.07 4.35 21.89
CA VAL A 94 -27.49 3.38 22.91
C VAL A 94 -28.76 2.65 22.47
N GLY A 95 -28.82 1.35 22.74
CA GLY A 95 -29.97 0.50 22.44
C GLY A 95 -31.01 0.47 23.55
N ARG A 96 -32.09 -0.30 23.35
CA ARG A 96 -33.09 -0.59 24.39
C ARG A 96 -32.52 -1.49 25.49
N GLU A 97 -31.62 -2.39 25.11
CA GLU A 97 -31.03 -3.41 25.99
C GLU A 97 -29.71 -2.95 26.63
N THR A 98 -29.20 -1.78 26.25
CA THR A 98 -27.96 -1.24 26.82
C THR A 98 -28.10 -0.97 28.32
N THR A 99 -27.21 -1.58 29.10
CA THR A 99 -27.21 -1.55 30.55
C THR A 99 -26.31 -0.43 31.11
N PRO A 100 -26.54 0.02 32.35
CA PRO A 100 -25.65 0.99 33.00
C PRO A 100 -24.19 0.53 33.09
N ALA A 101 -23.95 -0.77 33.31
CA ALA A 101 -22.61 -1.34 33.40
C ALA A 101 -21.85 -1.29 32.06
N GLU A 102 -22.54 -1.55 30.94
CA GLU A 102 -21.97 -1.39 29.60
C GLU A 102 -21.65 0.07 29.29
N ILE A 103 -22.52 1.00 29.71
CA ILE A 103 -22.23 2.45 29.58
C ILE A 103 -20.98 2.84 30.37
N ASP A 104 -20.84 2.34 31.60
CA ASP A 104 -19.70 2.68 32.46
C ASP A 104 -18.38 2.12 31.92
N ARG A 105 -18.43 0.93 31.31
CA ARG A 105 -17.31 0.29 30.60
C ARG A 105 -16.96 1.06 29.32
N ALA A 106 -17.94 1.35 28.47
CA ALA A 106 -17.74 2.11 27.25
C ALA A 106 -17.16 3.50 27.56
N ALA A 107 -17.68 4.20 28.58
CA ALA A 107 -17.15 5.48 29.01
C ALA A 107 -15.70 5.38 29.50
N LEU A 108 -15.32 4.29 30.17
CA LEU A 108 -13.93 4.04 30.58
C LEU A 108 -13.02 3.87 29.36
N THR A 109 -13.39 2.99 28.43
CA THR A 109 -12.61 2.72 27.22
C THR A 109 -12.45 3.99 26.37
N ILE A 110 -13.53 4.71 26.10
CA ILE A 110 -13.51 5.96 25.32
C ILE A 110 -12.67 7.02 26.05
N ALA A 111 -12.89 7.26 27.34
CA ALA A 111 -12.15 8.31 28.06
C ALA A 111 -10.65 8.01 28.12
N SER A 112 -10.26 6.75 28.28
CA SER A 112 -8.85 6.33 28.28
C SER A 112 -8.21 6.57 26.91
N ALA A 113 -8.88 6.16 25.83
CA ALA A 113 -8.43 6.41 24.47
C ALA A 113 -8.32 7.91 24.15
N VAL A 114 -9.34 8.69 24.53
CA VAL A 114 -9.33 10.16 24.38
C VAL A 114 -8.18 10.79 25.15
N CYS A 115 -7.91 10.36 26.39
CA CYS A 115 -6.81 10.89 27.19
C CYS A 115 -5.43 10.62 26.58
N ARG A 116 -5.24 9.48 25.90
CA ARG A 116 -4.00 9.16 25.16
C ARG A 116 -3.85 10.00 23.89
N LEU A 117 -4.96 10.31 23.22
CA LEU A 117 -4.97 11.05 21.96
C LEU A 117 -5.01 12.58 22.14
N MET A 118 -5.45 13.08 23.30
CA MET A 118 -5.56 14.50 23.57
C MET A 118 -4.16 15.14 23.75
N PRO A 119 -3.97 16.37 23.25
CA PRO A 119 -2.76 17.13 23.54
C PRO A 119 -2.68 17.39 25.05
N SER A 120 -1.53 17.11 25.66
CA SER A 120 -1.29 17.30 27.09
C SER A 120 -1.21 18.79 27.45
N GLU A 121 -1.94 19.22 28.48
CA GLU A 121 -1.79 20.57 29.08
C GLU A 121 -0.59 20.65 30.03
N ASN A 122 -0.12 19.49 30.55
CA ASN A 122 1.13 19.30 31.26
C ASN A 122 1.86 18.08 30.66
N ALA A 123 2.93 18.32 29.91
CA ALA A 123 3.64 17.26 29.19
C ALA A 123 4.29 16.21 30.12
N ALA A 124 4.69 16.59 31.34
CA ALA A 124 5.45 15.68 32.23
C ALA A 124 4.59 14.59 32.90
N GLU A 125 3.46 14.94 33.53
CA GLU A 125 2.61 13.96 34.23
C GLU A 125 1.87 13.01 33.28
N ALA A 126 1.50 13.50 32.08
CA ALA A 126 0.87 12.66 31.06
C ALA A 126 1.85 11.68 30.42
N GLN A 127 3.14 12.04 30.36
CA GLN A 127 4.20 11.15 29.88
C GLN A 127 4.41 10.00 30.88
N ASP A 128 4.46 10.28 32.17
CA ASP A 128 4.67 9.26 33.22
C ASP A 128 3.56 8.19 33.25
N ASP A 129 2.29 8.58 33.06
CA ASP A 129 1.15 7.64 33.02
C ASP A 129 1.17 6.80 31.72
N VAL A 130 1.49 7.42 30.58
CA VAL A 130 1.59 6.72 29.29
C VAL A 130 2.79 5.77 29.28
N ASP A 131 3.94 6.20 29.81
CA ASP A 131 5.14 5.38 29.88
C ASP A 131 4.91 4.14 30.76
N ARG A 132 4.16 4.26 31.87
CA ARG A 132 3.74 3.11 32.69
C ARG A 132 2.81 2.15 31.95
N ASP A 133 1.77 2.67 31.30
CA ASP A 133 0.84 1.85 30.51
C ASP A 133 1.60 1.10 29.39
N LEU A 134 2.55 1.78 28.73
CA LEU A 134 3.39 1.19 27.67
C LEU A 134 4.41 0.17 28.20
N GLU A 135 4.94 0.36 29.41
CA GLU A 135 5.82 -0.60 30.08
C GLU A 135 5.08 -1.89 30.48
N GLU A 136 3.79 -1.79 30.85
CA GLU A 136 2.95 -2.94 31.19
C GLU A 136 2.37 -3.66 29.95
N MET A 137 2.38 -3.02 28.78
CA MET A 137 1.89 -3.62 27.52
C MET A 137 2.79 -4.77 27.06
N ASP A 138 2.24 -5.98 27.03
CA ASP A 138 2.90 -7.13 26.41
C ASP A 138 2.99 -6.93 24.88
N PRO A 139 4.21 -6.79 24.31
CA PRO A 139 4.39 -6.56 22.88
C PRO A 139 3.82 -7.69 22.03
N SER A 140 3.71 -8.91 22.57
CA SER A 140 3.17 -10.08 21.86
C SER A 140 1.65 -9.98 21.63
N SER A 141 0.96 -9.17 22.43
CA SER A 141 -0.49 -8.95 22.34
C SER A 141 -0.88 -7.82 21.38
N VAL A 142 0.08 -7.00 20.94
CA VAL A 142 -0.15 -5.85 20.06
C VAL A 142 -0.48 -6.30 18.64
N LYS A 143 -1.59 -5.80 18.11
CA LYS A 143 -2.03 -6.00 16.73
C LYS A 143 -1.81 -4.73 15.90
N LEU A 144 -0.76 -4.70 15.09
CA LEU A 144 -0.36 -3.49 14.36
C LEU A 144 -1.45 -2.96 13.42
N THR A 145 -2.29 -3.80 12.83
CA THR A 145 -3.36 -3.35 11.91
C THR A 145 -4.46 -2.55 12.59
N ARG A 146 -4.51 -2.52 13.94
CA ARG A 146 -5.41 -1.65 14.72
C ARG A 146 -4.90 -0.23 14.88
N PHE A 147 -3.67 0.06 14.44
CA PHE A 147 -3.05 1.38 14.53
C PHE A 147 -3.00 2.09 13.17
N THR A 148 -3.71 1.58 12.15
CA THR A 148 -3.65 2.07 10.77
C THR A 148 -5.04 2.29 10.17
N HIS A 149 -5.21 3.39 9.43
CA HIS A 149 -6.44 3.69 8.68
C HIS A 149 -6.45 3.00 7.31
N GLY A 150 -5.30 2.95 6.62
CA GLY A 150 -5.10 2.29 5.33
C GLY A 150 -4.11 1.11 5.40
N MET A 151 -4.14 0.21 4.42
CA MET A 151 -3.34 -1.02 4.38
C MET A 151 -2.29 -0.98 3.25
N GLY A 152 -1.00 -1.09 3.59
CA GLY A 152 0.07 -1.37 2.63
C GLY A 152 0.22 -0.32 1.55
N CYS A 153 0.58 -0.73 0.34
CA CYS A 153 0.74 0.20 -0.80
C CYS A 153 -0.53 0.98 -1.17
N ALA A 154 -1.71 0.61 -0.64
CA ALA A 154 -2.94 1.36 -0.83
C ALA A 154 -3.01 2.66 0.01
N CYS A 155 -2.06 2.89 0.94
CA CYS A 155 -1.92 4.17 1.65
C CYS A 155 -1.23 5.26 0.83
N LYS A 156 -0.74 4.94 -0.38
CA LYS A 156 -0.11 5.92 -1.29
C LYS A 156 -1.15 6.90 -1.82
N LEU A 157 -0.77 8.17 -1.97
CA LEU A 157 -1.59 9.16 -2.67
C LEU A 157 -1.92 8.66 -4.08
N ARG A 158 -3.12 9.00 -4.56
CA ARG A 158 -3.57 8.56 -5.88
C ARG A 158 -2.60 9.07 -6.96
N PRO A 159 -2.21 8.24 -7.94
CA PRO A 159 -1.25 8.63 -8.98
C PRO A 159 -1.67 9.90 -9.72
N GLN A 160 -2.97 10.11 -9.96
CA GLN A 160 -3.46 11.32 -10.65
C GLN A 160 -3.19 12.61 -9.86
N VAL A 161 -3.17 12.54 -8.53
CA VAL A 161 -2.86 13.71 -7.68
C VAL A 161 -1.37 14.00 -7.72
N LEU A 162 -0.54 12.95 -7.64
CA LEU A 162 0.91 13.09 -7.73
C LEU A 162 1.35 13.60 -9.11
N GLU A 163 0.81 13.04 -10.19
CA GLU A 163 1.04 13.48 -11.57
C GLU A 163 0.72 14.97 -11.73
N GLN A 164 -0.45 15.43 -11.26
CA GLN A 164 -0.82 16.85 -11.32
C GLN A 164 0.15 17.75 -10.56
N VAL A 165 0.66 17.31 -9.40
CA VAL A 165 1.64 18.06 -8.62
C VAL A 165 2.99 18.11 -9.34
N LEU A 166 3.44 16.98 -9.88
CA LEU A 166 4.70 16.87 -10.61
C LEU A 166 4.67 17.66 -11.92
N GLU A 167 3.56 17.63 -12.67
CA GLU A 167 3.34 18.44 -13.86
C GLU A 167 3.40 19.93 -13.54
N ARG A 168 2.79 20.36 -12.44
CA ARG A 168 2.87 21.77 -12.00
C ARG A 168 4.31 22.16 -11.65
N LEU A 169 5.06 21.29 -10.97
CA LEU A 169 6.47 21.56 -10.66
C LEU A 169 7.32 21.67 -11.94
N ARG A 170 7.09 20.80 -12.93
CA ARG A 170 7.74 20.88 -14.26
C ARG A 170 7.38 22.19 -14.96
N ALA A 171 6.10 22.57 -14.96
CA ALA A 171 5.61 23.78 -15.61
C ALA A 171 6.14 25.09 -14.97
N CYS A 172 6.51 25.06 -13.68
CA CYS A 172 7.05 26.22 -12.97
C CYS A 172 8.57 26.43 -13.19
N GLY A 173 9.23 25.65 -14.06
CA GLY A 173 10.68 25.76 -14.27
C GLY A 173 11.52 25.27 -13.08
N ALA A 174 10.89 24.62 -12.10
CA ALA A 174 11.57 23.91 -11.01
C ALA A 174 12.04 22.50 -11.44
N GLY A 175 11.91 22.18 -12.73
CA GLY A 175 12.46 20.97 -13.34
C GLY A 175 13.99 20.99 -13.25
N GLY A 176 14.52 20.00 -12.55
CA GLY A 176 15.91 19.85 -12.14
C GLY A 176 16.97 20.10 -13.23
N LEU A 177 18.21 20.30 -12.75
CA LEU A 177 19.42 20.25 -13.57
C LEU A 177 19.35 19.10 -14.58
N GLU A 178 19.48 19.40 -15.87
CA GLU A 178 19.62 18.38 -16.91
C GLU A 178 21.00 17.72 -16.77
N ASP A 179 21.06 16.64 -15.97
CA ASP A 179 22.25 15.81 -15.85
C ASP A 179 22.17 14.66 -16.88
N PRO A 180 23.14 14.57 -17.82
CA PRO A 180 23.19 13.48 -18.80
C PRO A 180 23.39 12.10 -18.16
N ASN A 181 23.83 12.03 -16.90
CA ASN A 181 24.03 10.78 -16.18
C ASN A 181 22.74 10.21 -15.55
N VAL A 182 21.63 10.95 -15.55
CA VAL A 182 20.34 10.41 -15.09
C VAL A 182 19.74 9.54 -16.21
N PHE A 183 19.71 8.22 -16.00
CA PHE A 183 19.20 7.23 -16.95
C PHE A 183 17.68 7.02 -16.83
N ALA A 184 17.17 7.11 -15.60
CA ALA A 184 15.77 6.98 -15.26
C ALA A 184 15.47 7.79 -13.99
N GLY A 185 14.34 8.50 -13.95
CA GLY A 185 13.97 9.37 -12.82
C GLY A 185 13.02 10.49 -13.22
N LEU A 186 12.58 11.27 -12.22
CA LEU A 186 11.66 12.40 -12.34
C LEU A 186 12.00 13.30 -13.53
N GLY A 187 11.17 13.24 -14.58
CA GLY A 187 11.30 14.07 -15.78
C GLY A 187 11.82 13.37 -17.03
N LYS A 188 12.26 12.10 -16.94
CA LYS A 188 12.70 11.29 -18.10
C LYS A 188 11.85 10.05 -18.38
N SER A 189 11.43 9.32 -17.33
CA SER A 189 10.59 8.12 -17.46
C SER A 189 9.93 7.75 -16.13
N ASN A 190 8.79 7.05 -16.18
CA ASN A 190 8.13 6.46 -15.00
C ASN A 190 8.66 5.03 -14.81
N GLU A 191 9.84 4.90 -14.22
CA GLU A 191 10.46 3.60 -13.91
C GLU A 191 10.35 3.30 -12.41
N ASP A 192 10.47 2.03 -12.03
CA ASP A 192 10.27 1.58 -10.64
C ASP A 192 11.32 2.16 -9.66
N ALA A 193 12.49 2.55 -10.16
CA ALA A 193 13.54 3.19 -9.37
C ALA A 193 14.32 4.23 -10.19
N CYS A 194 14.99 5.16 -9.50
CA CYS A 194 15.88 6.09 -10.15
C CYS A 194 17.20 5.41 -10.52
N VAL A 195 17.77 5.76 -11.68
CA VAL A 195 19.04 5.22 -12.16
C VAL A 195 19.99 6.37 -12.50
N TYR A 196 21.15 6.36 -11.86
CA TYR A 196 22.20 7.37 -12.06
C TYR A 196 23.51 6.69 -12.49
N LYS A 197 24.01 7.02 -13.67
CA LYS A 197 25.28 6.52 -14.17
C LYS A 197 26.44 7.20 -13.46
N VAL A 198 27.26 6.42 -12.76
CA VAL A 198 28.46 6.92 -12.08
C VAL A 198 29.69 6.81 -13.00
N SER A 199 29.73 5.75 -13.80
CA SER A 199 30.80 5.47 -14.78
C SER A 199 30.26 4.59 -15.92
N ASP A 200 31.08 4.29 -16.91
CA ASP A 200 30.70 3.38 -18.01
C ASP A 200 30.36 1.96 -17.53
N ASP A 201 30.92 1.52 -16.40
CA ASP A 201 30.73 0.18 -15.86
C ASP A 201 29.71 0.11 -14.72
N ILE A 202 29.36 1.25 -14.11
CA ILE A 202 28.54 1.31 -12.89
C ILE A 202 27.45 2.39 -12.99
N ALA A 203 26.21 1.96 -12.85
CA ALA A 203 25.06 2.78 -12.51
C ALA A 203 24.54 2.44 -11.11
N VAL A 204 24.15 3.46 -10.37
CA VAL A 204 23.47 3.36 -9.08
C VAL A 204 21.97 3.34 -9.33
N VAL A 205 21.28 2.42 -8.67
CA VAL A 205 19.81 2.35 -8.62
C VAL A 205 19.36 2.75 -7.22
N GLY A 206 18.47 3.72 -7.12
CA GLY A 206 17.92 4.19 -5.85
C GLY A 206 16.40 4.08 -5.83
N THR A 207 15.86 3.46 -4.79
CA THR A 207 14.42 3.47 -4.52
C THR A 207 14.14 3.78 -3.05
N LEU A 208 12.90 4.15 -2.76
CA LEU A 208 12.40 4.42 -1.44
C LEU A 208 10.93 4.02 -1.38
N ASP A 209 10.60 3.05 -0.52
CA ASP A 209 9.21 2.69 -0.25
C ASP A 209 8.99 2.43 1.24
N PHE A 210 7.85 2.91 1.77
CA PHE A 210 7.41 2.74 3.14
C PHE A 210 5.89 2.83 3.20
N PHE A 211 5.29 2.06 4.10
CA PHE A 211 3.83 1.99 4.21
C PHE A 211 3.39 1.60 5.63
N THR A 212 2.09 1.63 5.87
CA THR A 212 1.46 1.23 7.12
C THR A 212 1.32 -0.30 7.23
N PRO A 213 1.35 -0.87 8.46
CA PRO A 213 1.17 -2.31 8.68
C PRO A 213 0.02 -2.96 7.91
N ILE A 214 0.34 -4.12 7.32
CA ILE A 214 -0.61 -5.00 6.61
C ILE A 214 -0.87 -6.32 7.33
N VAL A 215 -0.11 -6.58 8.39
CA VAL A 215 -0.20 -7.76 9.26
C VAL A 215 -0.09 -7.30 10.70
N ASP A 216 -0.53 -8.13 11.64
CA ASP A 216 -0.56 -7.78 13.06
C ASP A 216 0.83 -7.89 13.69
N GLU A 217 1.64 -8.84 13.24
CA GLU A 217 2.92 -9.20 13.83
C GLU A 217 4.04 -8.22 13.41
N PRO A 218 4.71 -7.55 14.37
CA PRO A 218 5.73 -6.56 14.09
C PRO A 218 6.91 -7.04 13.23
N GLU A 219 7.51 -8.19 13.55
CA GLU A 219 8.64 -8.74 12.77
C GLU A 219 8.21 -9.07 11.34
N VAL A 220 7.00 -9.61 11.18
CA VAL A 220 6.48 -9.98 9.87
C VAL A 220 6.25 -8.73 9.03
N PHE A 221 5.64 -7.69 9.62
CA PHE A 221 5.50 -6.40 8.96
C PHE A 221 6.85 -5.82 8.54
N GLY A 222 7.84 -5.82 9.44
CA GLY A 222 9.20 -5.38 9.15
C GLY A 222 9.82 -6.11 7.97
N GLY A 223 9.69 -7.44 7.94
CA GLY A 223 10.19 -8.27 6.85
C GLY A 223 9.47 -8.01 5.53
N ILE A 224 8.16 -7.79 5.53
CA ILE A 224 7.40 -7.50 4.31
C ILE A 224 7.76 -6.12 3.75
N ALA A 225 7.86 -5.10 4.61
CA ALA A 225 8.28 -3.76 4.20
C ALA A 225 9.68 -3.77 3.55
N ALA A 226 10.61 -4.53 4.13
CA ALA A 226 11.94 -4.70 3.55
C ALA A 226 11.90 -5.45 2.21
N ALA A 227 11.13 -6.55 2.11
CA ALA A 227 10.99 -7.30 0.86
C ALA A 227 10.41 -6.46 -0.27
N ASN A 228 9.40 -5.63 0.04
CA ASN A 228 8.79 -4.71 -0.90
C ASN A 228 9.76 -3.61 -1.34
N ALA A 229 10.46 -2.94 -0.41
CA ALA A 229 11.40 -1.87 -0.78
C ALA A 229 12.62 -2.38 -1.56
N LEU A 230 13.03 -3.64 -1.39
CA LEU A 230 14.06 -4.27 -2.20
C LEU A 230 13.58 -4.62 -3.62
N SER A 231 12.27 -4.70 -3.84
CA SER A 231 11.66 -5.22 -5.07
C SER A 231 11.99 -4.36 -6.29
N ASP A 232 11.89 -3.03 -6.19
CA ASP A 232 12.16 -2.13 -7.32
C ASP A 232 13.61 -2.27 -7.81
N VAL A 233 14.58 -2.50 -6.91
CA VAL A 233 15.98 -2.72 -7.29
C VAL A 233 16.12 -4.00 -8.10
N TYR A 234 15.40 -5.07 -7.73
CA TYR A 234 15.36 -6.30 -8.51
C TYR A 234 14.61 -6.14 -9.84
N ALA A 235 13.57 -5.31 -9.88
CA ALA A 235 12.81 -4.99 -11.10
C ALA A 235 13.68 -4.26 -12.14
N MET A 236 14.58 -3.37 -11.69
CA MET A 236 15.61 -2.76 -12.55
C MET A 236 16.75 -3.71 -12.91
N GLY A 237 16.72 -4.95 -12.40
CA GLY A 237 17.77 -5.93 -12.64
C GLY A 237 19.09 -5.60 -11.91
N ALA A 238 19.03 -4.75 -10.90
CA ALA A 238 20.19 -4.35 -10.12
C ALA A 238 20.41 -5.26 -8.91
N LYS A 239 21.62 -5.21 -8.35
CA LYS A 239 21.95 -5.87 -7.10
C LYS A 239 21.87 -4.84 -5.97
N PRO A 240 20.99 -5.00 -4.97
CA PRO A 240 21.01 -4.13 -3.79
C PRO A 240 22.32 -4.31 -3.01
N ILE A 241 22.86 -3.21 -2.48
CA ILE A 241 24.15 -3.19 -1.75
C ILE A 241 23.99 -2.73 -0.31
N PHE A 242 23.14 -1.74 -0.04
CA PHE A 242 22.79 -1.31 1.31
C PHE A 242 21.42 -0.65 1.34
N ALA A 243 20.88 -0.48 2.55
CA ALA A 243 19.61 0.21 2.79
C ALA A 243 19.69 1.16 4.00
N LEU A 244 18.73 2.08 4.09
CA LEU A 244 18.52 3.00 5.21
C LEU A 244 17.08 2.91 5.70
N ASN A 245 16.88 2.83 7.02
CA ASN A 245 15.55 2.79 7.62
C ASN A 245 14.79 4.10 7.45
N ILE A 246 13.49 4.00 7.21
CA ILE A 246 12.54 5.11 7.28
C ILE A 246 11.42 4.67 8.21
N VAL A 247 11.25 5.41 9.31
CA VAL A 247 10.30 5.04 10.36
C VAL A 247 9.45 6.24 10.74
N GLY A 248 8.12 6.07 10.68
CA GLY A 248 7.17 6.88 11.43
C GLY A 248 6.61 6.02 12.56
N PHE A 249 6.66 6.46 13.81
CA PHE A 249 6.22 5.63 14.93
C PHE A 249 5.46 6.43 15.99
N PRO A 250 4.30 5.95 16.46
CA PRO A 250 3.53 6.61 17.52
C PRO A 250 4.08 6.20 18.89
N SER A 251 5.12 6.89 19.35
CA SER A 251 5.78 6.56 20.62
C SER A 251 4.86 6.76 21.82
N ASN A 252 3.80 7.58 21.68
CA ASN A 252 2.76 7.77 22.68
C ASN A 252 1.67 6.68 22.69
N ARG A 253 1.66 5.74 21.73
CA ARG A 253 0.63 4.67 21.62
C ARG A 253 1.21 3.27 21.54
N LEU A 254 2.46 3.14 21.11
CA LEU A 254 3.15 1.86 20.96
C LEU A 254 4.48 1.89 21.72
N PRO A 255 4.81 0.82 22.47
CA PRO A 255 6.06 0.79 23.21
C PRO A 255 7.26 0.64 22.25
N PRO A 256 8.43 1.20 22.58
CA PRO A 256 9.65 1.07 21.76
C PRO A 256 10.07 -0.38 21.46
N SER A 257 9.67 -1.34 22.30
CA SER A 257 9.86 -2.77 22.07
C SER A 257 9.16 -3.27 20.81
N VAL A 258 8.00 -2.71 20.44
CA VAL A 258 7.33 -3.00 19.17
C VAL A 258 8.15 -2.49 18.00
N LEU A 259 8.69 -1.27 18.09
CA LEU A 259 9.59 -0.73 17.06
C LEU A 259 10.83 -1.62 16.88
N ALA A 260 11.45 -2.07 17.98
CA ALA A 260 12.59 -2.98 17.92
C ALA A 260 12.27 -4.28 17.16
N ARG A 261 11.07 -4.83 17.33
CA ARG A 261 10.60 -6.02 16.60
C ARG A 261 10.38 -5.74 15.10
N ILE A 262 9.81 -4.59 14.75
CA ILE A 262 9.68 -4.16 13.33
C ILE A 262 11.07 -4.07 12.68
N LEU A 263 12.00 -3.36 13.31
CA LEU A 263 13.35 -3.18 12.80
C LEU A 263 14.10 -4.52 12.69
N LYS A 264 13.94 -5.41 13.67
CA LYS A 264 14.51 -6.76 13.63
C LYS A 264 14.02 -7.54 12.42
N GLY A 265 12.72 -7.56 12.14
CA GLY A 265 12.15 -8.25 10.99
C GLY A 265 12.68 -7.70 9.66
N GLY A 266 12.80 -6.38 9.54
CA GLY A 266 13.42 -5.74 8.37
C GLY A 266 14.90 -6.09 8.22
N GLN A 267 15.66 -6.10 9.32
CA GLN A 267 17.07 -6.46 9.34
C GLN A 267 17.30 -7.92 8.93
N GLU A 268 16.52 -8.86 9.45
CA GLU A 268 16.59 -10.28 9.08
C GLU A 268 16.31 -10.49 7.58
N LYS A 269 15.31 -9.78 7.03
CA LYS A 269 15.01 -9.84 5.59
C LYS A 269 16.10 -9.22 4.72
N CYS A 270 16.68 -8.09 5.11
CA CYS A 270 17.82 -7.52 4.42
C CYS A 270 19.05 -8.45 4.50
N ALA A 271 19.28 -9.11 5.63
CA ALA A 271 20.35 -10.10 5.78
C ALA A 271 20.16 -11.30 4.84
N GLU A 272 18.93 -11.79 4.66
CA GLU A 272 18.59 -12.81 3.64
C GLU A 272 18.94 -12.34 2.21
N ALA A 273 18.71 -11.05 1.93
CA ALA A 273 19.10 -10.43 0.65
C ALA A 273 20.62 -10.18 0.52
N GLY A 274 21.41 -10.37 1.58
CA GLY A 274 22.82 -9.99 1.62
C GLY A 274 23.06 -8.48 1.64
N VAL A 275 22.10 -7.71 2.17
CA VAL A 275 22.08 -6.25 2.21
C VAL A 275 22.21 -5.78 3.66
N ALA A 276 23.14 -4.86 3.91
CA ALA A 276 23.27 -4.24 5.23
C ALA A 276 22.38 -3.00 5.35
N ILE A 277 21.74 -2.84 6.51
CA ILE A 277 21.08 -1.57 6.89
C ILE A 277 22.14 -0.70 7.58
N LEU A 278 22.46 0.46 7.00
CA LEU A 278 23.60 1.30 7.42
C LEU A 278 23.20 2.55 8.21
N GLY A 279 21.93 2.65 8.60
CA GLY A 279 21.39 3.78 9.34
C GLY A 279 19.92 4.00 9.00
N GLY A 280 19.44 5.21 9.21
CA GLY A 280 18.08 5.61 8.86
C GLY A 280 17.60 6.82 9.64
N HIS A 281 16.31 7.09 9.53
CA HIS A 281 15.65 8.18 10.24
C HIS A 281 14.32 7.74 10.83
N THR A 282 14.04 8.19 12.04
CA THR A 282 12.80 7.92 12.77
C THR A 282 12.15 9.23 13.15
N VAL A 283 10.86 9.36 12.88
CA VAL A 283 10.04 10.51 13.25
C VAL A 283 8.82 10.05 14.06
N GLU A 284 8.35 10.93 14.94
CA GLU A 284 7.06 10.74 15.60
C GLU A 284 5.94 10.83 14.56
N ASP A 285 5.01 9.89 14.59
CA ASP A 285 3.87 9.85 13.67
C ASP A 285 2.65 9.26 14.40
N LEU A 286 1.44 9.55 13.93
CA LEU A 286 0.20 9.02 14.52
C LEU A 286 0.01 7.53 14.23
N GLU A 287 0.61 7.02 13.16
CA GLU A 287 0.53 5.62 12.75
C GLU A 287 1.91 5.03 12.53
N PRO A 288 2.13 3.74 12.87
CA PRO A 288 3.35 3.05 12.52
C PRO A 288 3.50 3.00 10.99
N LYS A 289 4.64 3.46 10.49
CA LYS A 289 5.07 3.39 9.10
C LYS A 289 6.51 2.91 9.07
N TYR A 290 6.79 1.95 8.21
CA TYR A 290 8.14 1.42 8.08
C TYR A 290 8.44 1.09 6.63
N GLY A 291 9.71 1.28 6.27
CA GLY A 291 10.23 0.95 4.97
C GLY A 291 11.70 1.31 4.86
N LEU A 292 12.22 1.25 3.64
CA LEU A 292 13.64 1.41 3.37
C LEU A 292 13.87 2.32 2.17
N ALA A 293 14.91 3.14 2.25
CA ALA A 293 15.61 3.59 1.07
C ALA A 293 16.66 2.55 0.70
N VAL A 294 16.60 2.01 -0.51
CA VAL A 294 17.48 0.92 -0.97
C VAL A 294 18.36 1.44 -2.10
N ILE A 295 19.66 1.16 -1.98
CA ILE A 295 20.66 1.49 -2.98
C ILE A 295 21.18 0.20 -3.57
N GLY A 296 21.16 0.11 -4.89
CA GLY A 296 21.70 -0.98 -5.68
C GLY A 296 22.68 -0.50 -6.75
N VAL A 297 23.33 -1.47 -7.39
CA VAL A 297 24.25 -1.22 -8.50
C VAL A 297 23.98 -2.18 -9.65
N VAL A 298 24.20 -1.69 -10.86
CA VAL A 298 24.07 -2.44 -12.10
C VAL A 298 25.01 -1.87 -13.15
N HIS A 299 25.42 -2.68 -14.11
CA HIS A 299 26.10 -2.15 -15.29
C HIS A 299 25.09 -1.34 -16.12
N PRO A 300 25.41 -0.14 -16.62
CA PRO A 300 24.48 0.70 -17.39
C PRO A 300 23.76 -0.04 -18.53
N ASP A 301 24.46 -0.87 -19.29
CA ASP A 301 23.89 -1.68 -20.38
C ASP A 301 23.03 -2.87 -19.94
N LYS A 302 22.91 -3.13 -18.64
CA LYS A 302 22.18 -4.28 -18.06
C LYS A 302 21.01 -3.87 -17.18
N VAL A 303 20.66 -2.58 -17.19
CA VAL A 303 19.45 -2.03 -16.57
C VAL A 303 18.24 -2.60 -17.31
N TRP A 304 17.29 -3.15 -16.58
CA TRP A 304 15.97 -3.46 -17.13
C TRP A 304 15.10 -2.22 -17.03
N ARG A 305 14.42 -1.89 -18.14
CA ARG A 305 13.41 -0.83 -18.18
C ARG A 305 12.04 -1.47 -18.26
N ASN A 306 11.01 -0.75 -17.82
CA ASN A 306 9.63 -1.20 -17.94
C ASN A 306 9.03 -0.92 -19.35
N ASN A 307 9.68 -0.06 -20.13
CA ASN A 307 9.18 0.46 -21.41
C ASN A 307 9.85 -0.12 -22.67
N SER A 308 10.73 -1.11 -22.53
CA SER A 308 11.48 -1.72 -23.65
C SER A 308 10.85 -3.01 -24.19
N LEU A 309 9.52 -3.11 -24.12
CA LEU A 309 8.74 -4.22 -24.66
C LEU A 309 8.98 -4.42 -26.16
N GLN A 310 8.91 -5.67 -26.62
CA GLN A 310 8.96 -6.02 -28.05
C GLN A 310 7.76 -6.86 -28.45
N ALA A 311 7.34 -6.71 -29.71
CA ALA A 311 6.29 -7.56 -30.29
C ALA A 311 6.72 -9.03 -30.27
N GLY A 312 5.84 -9.90 -29.78
CA GLY A 312 6.09 -11.33 -29.61
C GLY A 312 6.67 -11.71 -28.24
N ASP A 313 6.98 -10.75 -27.37
CA ASP A 313 7.43 -11.06 -26.01
C ASP A 313 6.36 -11.84 -25.24
N ARG A 314 6.82 -12.81 -24.45
CA ARG A 314 5.99 -13.53 -23.47
C ARG A 314 6.06 -12.82 -22.13
N LEU A 315 4.89 -12.67 -21.51
CA LEU A 315 4.75 -12.09 -20.18
C LEU A 315 4.79 -13.20 -19.14
N ILE A 316 5.78 -13.16 -18.25
CA ILE A 316 5.97 -14.12 -17.16
C ILE A 316 5.74 -13.41 -15.84
N LEU A 317 4.85 -13.95 -15.02
CA LEU A 317 4.59 -13.48 -13.66
C LEU A 317 5.21 -14.45 -12.64
N THR A 318 6.00 -13.93 -11.70
CA THR A 318 6.83 -14.77 -10.81
C THR A 318 6.22 -15.05 -9.43
N LYS A 319 5.15 -14.34 -9.06
CA LYS A 319 4.36 -14.60 -7.84
C LYS A 319 2.87 -14.61 -8.15
N PRO A 320 2.05 -15.34 -7.36
CA PRO A 320 0.61 -15.24 -7.48
C PRO A 320 0.08 -13.86 -7.06
N ILE A 321 -1.06 -13.46 -7.62
CA ILE A 321 -1.78 -12.23 -7.23
C ILE A 321 -2.93 -12.53 -6.25
N GLY A 322 -3.45 -11.47 -5.63
CA GLY A 322 -4.57 -11.51 -4.69
C GLY A 322 -4.21 -11.07 -3.28
N THR A 323 -3.00 -10.51 -3.07
CA THR A 323 -2.53 -10.11 -1.73
C THR A 323 -3.39 -9.02 -1.10
N GLY A 324 -3.95 -8.10 -1.89
CA GLY A 324 -4.85 -7.04 -1.40
C GLY A 324 -6.18 -7.60 -0.88
N ILE A 325 -6.78 -8.52 -1.65
CA ILE A 325 -8.03 -9.19 -1.26
C ILE A 325 -7.82 -10.05 -0.01
N LEU A 326 -6.77 -10.87 0.01
CA LEU A 326 -6.46 -11.72 1.16
C LEU A 326 -6.11 -10.88 2.41
N GLY A 327 -5.35 -9.79 2.25
CA GLY A 327 -5.06 -8.87 3.35
C GLY A 327 -6.31 -8.24 3.93
N THR A 328 -7.30 -7.89 3.10
CA THR A 328 -8.60 -7.39 3.55
C THR A 328 -9.40 -8.47 4.27
N ALA A 329 -9.41 -9.71 3.76
CA ALA A 329 -10.04 -10.85 4.42
C ALA A 329 -9.40 -11.19 5.76
N GLN A 330 -8.07 -11.06 5.88
CA GLN A 330 -7.33 -11.22 7.13
C GLN A 330 -7.77 -10.19 8.17
N LYS A 331 -7.89 -8.91 7.78
CA LYS A 331 -8.39 -7.84 8.66
C LYS A 331 -9.81 -8.12 9.17
N LYS A 332 -10.64 -8.76 8.34
CA LYS A 332 -12.01 -9.17 8.70
C LYS A 332 -12.08 -10.47 9.51
N GLY A 333 -10.95 -11.16 9.71
CA GLY A 333 -10.91 -12.42 10.45
C GLY A 333 -11.57 -13.61 9.74
N ILE A 334 -11.73 -13.56 8.40
CA ILE A 334 -12.41 -14.61 7.62
C ILE A 334 -11.46 -15.45 6.74
N LEU A 335 -10.17 -15.15 6.78
CA LEU A 335 -9.15 -15.87 6.01
C LEU A 335 -8.81 -17.22 6.67
N SER A 336 -8.71 -18.31 5.88
CA SER A 336 -8.28 -19.61 6.41
C SER A 336 -6.81 -19.60 6.81
N ASP A 337 -6.41 -20.55 7.66
CA ASP A 337 -5.01 -20.67 8.12
C ASP A 337 -4.07 -20.98 6.95
N GLU A 338 -4.49 -21.86 6.03
CA GLU A 338 -3.70 -22.19 4.84
C GLU A 338 -3.50 -20.99 3.92
N ALA A 339 -4.54 -20.18 3.71
CA ALA A 339 -4.45 -18.99 2.89
C ALA A 339 -3.63 -17.88 3.57
N ARG A 340 -3.71 -17.75 4.89
CA ARG A 340 -2.86 -16.85 5.69
C ARG A 340 -1.38 -17.21 5.56
N ASP A 341 -1.03 -18.49 5.71
CA ASP A 341 0.34 -18.98 5.54
C ASP A 341 0.86 -18.72 4.13
N CYS A 342 0.04 -18.96 3.11
CA CYS A 342 0.40 -18.69 1.71
C CYS A 342 0.60 -17.19 1.45
N LEU A 343 -0.28 -16.35 2.00
CA LEU A 343 -0.17 -14.90 1.92
C LEU A 343 1.15 -14.42 2.54
N GLN A 344 1.42 -14.80 3.78
CA GLN A 344 2.62 -14.38 4.51
C GLN A 344 3.90 -14.83 3.80
N LYS A 345 3.96 -16.09 3.33
CA LYS A 345 5.10 -16.59 2.53
C LYS A 345 5.31 -15.78 1.26
N THR A 346 4.23 -15.45 0.55
CA THR A 346 4.30 -14.67 -0.71
C THR A 346 4.81 -13.26 -0.47
N LEU A 347 4.32 -12.60 0.58
CA LEU A 347 4.69 -11.23 0.95
C LEU A 347 6.15 -11.13 1.43
N LEU A 348 6.66 -12.16 2.12
CA LEU A 348 8.04 -12.21 2.62
C LEU A 348 9.06 -12.68 1.57
N GLN A 349 8.62 -13.29 0.47
CA GLN A 349 9.52 -13.82 -0.56
C GLN A 349 10.21 -12.68 -1.32
N LEU A 350 11.55 -12.68 -1.36
CA LEU A 350 12.31 -11.72 -2.15
C LEU A 350 12.17 -11.99 -3.66
N ASN A 351 12.20 -10.94 -4.48
CA ASN A 351 12.30 -11.05 -5.94
C ASN A 351 13.72 -11.36 -6.44
N ARG A 352 14.67 -11.60 -5.52
CA ARG A 352 16.07 -11.92 -5.81
C ARG A 352 16.24 -13.09 -6.77
N SER A 353 15.72 -14.26 -6.40
CA SER A 353 15.85 -15.48 -7.22
C SER A 353 15.19 -15.30 -8.59
N ALA A 354 14.08 -14.56 -8.67
CA ALA A 354 13.42 -14.26 -9.92
C ALA A 354 14.33 -13.44 -10.86
N ALA A 355 14.93 -12.36 -10.34
CA ALA A 355 15.84 -11.51 -11.11
C ALA A 355 17.12 -12.23 -11.51
N GLU A 356 17.75 -12.98 -10.59
CA GLU A 356 19.00 -13.72 -10.86
C GLU A 356 18.78 -14.81 -11.92
N VAL A 357 17.71 -15.60 -11.80
CA VAL A 357 17.39 -16.68 -12.75
C VAL A 357 17.00 -16.13 -14.11
N ALA A 358 16.15 -15.10 -14.18
CA ALA A 358 15.77 -14.50 -15.45
C ALA A 358 16.99 -13.94 -16.20
N ARG A 359 17.87 -13.22 -15.50
CA ARG A 359 19.14 -12.68 -16.03
C ARG A 359 20.09 -13.76 -16.54
N ALA A 360 20.16 -14.89 -15.85
CA ALA A 360 21.02 -16.01 -16.27
C ALA A 360 20.45 -16.80 -17.45
N THR A 361 19.14 -16.73 -17.68
CA THR A 361 18.45 -17.62 -18.63
C THR A 361 18.26 -17.00 -20.01
N THR A 362 17.96 -15.70 -20.07
CA THR A 362 17.61 -14.99 -21.30
C THR A 362 17.95 -13.49 -21.23
N GLN A 363 17.82 -12.79 -22.36
CA GLN A 363 17.77 -11.33 -22.39
C GLN A 363 16.35 -10.88 -22.04
N VAL A 364 16.15 -10.35 -20.83
CA VAL A 364 14.90 -9.69 -20.46
C VAL A 364 14.75 -8.39 -21.26
N HIS A 365 13.64 -8.25 -21.96
CA HIS A 365 13.35 -7.06 -22.76
C HIS A 365 12.76 -5.96 -21.91
N ALA A 366 11.82 -6.28 -21.02
CA ALA A 366 11.30 -5.32 -20.03
C ALA A 366 10.94 -6.04 -18.72
N ALA A 367 10.96 -5.30 -17.62
CA ALA A 367 10.57 -5.79 -16.32
C ALA A 367 9.94 -4.68 -15.47
N THR A 368 9.02 -5.08 -14.59
CA THR A 368 8.49 -4.26 -13.50
C THR A 368 8.07 -5.20 -12.37
N ASP A 369 7.79 -4.69 -11.18
CA ASP A 369 7.18 -5.46 -10.10
C ASP A 369 5.71 -5.10 -9.87
N VAL A 370 4.88 -6.12 -9.65
CA VAL A 370 3.43 -5.91 -9.54
C VAL A 370 3.08 -5.52 -8.12
N THR A 371 2.84 -4.22 -7.90
CA THR A 371 2.51 -3.64 -6.57
C THR A 371 1.12 -2.97 -6.56
N GLY A 372 1.00 -1.73 -6.07
CA GLY A 372 -0.25 -1.08 -5.70
C GLY A 372 -1.24 -0.83 -6.84
N PHE A 373 -0.77 -0.76 -8.10
CA PHE A 373 -1.63 -0.60 -9.28
C PHE A 373 -2.23 -1.91 -9.81
N GLY A 374 -1.82 -3.04 -9.22
CA GLY A 374 -2.20 -4.36 -9.69
C GLY A 374 -1.60 -4.72 -11.05
N LEU A 375 -1.85 -5.94 -11.51
CA LEU A 375 -1.24 -6.48 -12.73
C LEU A 375 -1.59 -5.65 -13.96
N LEU A 376 -2.87 -5.30 -14.13
CA LEU A 376 -3.33 -4.51 -15.28
C LEU A 376 -2.81 -3.07 -15.25
N GLY A 377 -2.67 -2.47 -14.07
CA GLY A 377 -2.16 -1.11 -13.94
C GLY A 377 -0.70 -1.02 -14.36
N HIS A 378 0.13 -1.92 -13.84
CA HIS A 378 1.55 -2.04 -14.19
C HIS A 378 1.78 -2.42 -15.65
N LEU A 379 1.03 -3.39 -16.18
CA LEU A 379 1.13 -3.73 -17.61
C LEU A 379 0.71 -2.56 -18.52
N ARG A 380 -0.29 -1.78 -18.11
CA ARG A 380 -0.68 -0.57 -18.84
C ARG A 380 0.46 0.45 -18.85
N GLU A 381 1.14 0.65 -17.73
CA GLU A 381 2.28 1.56 -17.63
C GLU A 381 3.40 1.15 -18.60
N MET A 382 3.78 -0.12 -18.61
CA MET A 382 4.75 -0.68 -19.57
C MET A 382 4.37 -0.44 -21.04
N LEU A 383 3.07 -0.38 -21.34
CA LEU A 383 2.53 -0.20 -22.70
C LEU A 383 2.26 1.27 -23.08
N THR A 384 2.27 2.20 -22.13
CA THR A 384 1.91 3.62 -22.35
C THR A 384 3.07 4.59 -22.19
N SER A 385 4.24 4.08 -21.82
CA SER A 385 5.51 4.79 -21.75
C SER A 385 6.07 5.14 -23.15
N ASP A 386 5.27 5.82 -23.97
CA ASP A 386 5.69 6.43 -25.23
C ASP A 386 6.24 7.84 -24.92
N ASP A 387 7.45 7.91 -24.37
CA ASP A 387 8.27 9.11 -24.51
C ASP A 387 9.43 8.80 -25.47
N ASP A 388 9.20 9.07 -26.76
CA ASP A 388 10.18 8.93 -27.85
C ASP A 388 11.39 9.88 -27.70
N SER A 389 11.50 10.65 -26.60
CA SER A 389 12.57 11.63 -26.38
C SER A 389 13.82 11.10 -25.67
N VAL A 390 13.81 9.87 -25.12
CA VAL A 390 14.96 9.30 -24.42
C VAL A 390 15.76 8.37 -25.33
N GLU A 391 16.80 8.91 -25.98
CA GLU A 391 17.77 8.10 -26.72
C GLU A 391 18.39 7.02 -25.80
N PRO A 392 18.36 5.73 -26.19
CA PRO A 392 19.07 4.69 -25.46
C PRO A 392 20.58 4.98 -25.55
N PRO A 393 21.34 4.86 -24.45
CA PRO A 393 22.78 5.02 -24.51
C PRO A 393 23.37 3.91 -25.40
N ALA A 394 24.02 4.37 -26.46
CA ALA A 394 24.92 3.71 -27.41
C ALA A 394 24.86 2.16 -27.55
N LYS A 395 24.50 1.75 -28.78
CA LYS A 395 24.84 0.47 -29.46
C LYS A 395 24.08 -0.79 -29.04
N LYS A 396 22.75 -0.75 -29.15
CA LYS A 396 21.99 -1.73 -29.95
C LYS A 396 20.82 -0.98 -30.57
N ALA A 397 20.89 -0.75 -31.88
CA ALA A 397 19.83 -0.11 -32.62
C ALA A 397 18.50 -0.79 -32.26
N ARG A 398 17.54 -0.01 -31.77
CA ARG A 398 16.12 -0.31 -31.96
C ARG A 398 16.03 -0.58 -33.46
N VAL A 399 15.70 -1.81 -33.88
CA VAL A 399 15.44 -2.11 -35.29
C VAL A 399 14.12 -1.42 -35.62
N THR A 400 14.16 -0.09 -35.76
CA THR A 400 13.02 0.73 -36.15
C THR A 400 13.03 0.83 -37.66
N SER A 401 12.52 -0.21 -38.30
CA SER A 401 12.01 -0.10 -39.66
C SER A 401 10.54 0.34 -39.58
N GLY A 402 10.27 1.65 -39.51
CA GLY A 402 8.92 2.22 -39.70
C GLY A 402 8.39 3.11 -38.56
N PRO A 403 7.23 3.80 -38.79
CA PRO A 403 6.56 4.64 -37.79
C PRO A 403 6.29 3.84 -36.52
N SER A 404 6.44 4.46 -35.35
CA SER A 404 6.39 3.84 -34.02
C SER A 404 5.23 2.83 -33.90
N GLU A 405 5.57 1.54 -33.92
CA GLU A 405 4.60 0.46 -33.88
C GLU A 405 3.96 0.44 -32.49
N LYS A 406 2.67 0.78 -32.40
CA LYS A 406 1.94 0.75 -31.13
C LYS A 406 1.80 -0.71 -30.67
N LEU A 407 2.27 -0.98 -29.45
CA LEU A 407 2.19 -2.31 -28.84
C LEU A 407 0.91 -2.43 -28.00
N GLY A 408 0.46 -3.67 -27.82
CA GLY A 408 -0.60 -4.05 -26.88
C GLY A 408 -0.30 -5.42 -26.28
N ALA A 409 -1.14 -5.88 -25.37
CA ALA A 409 -0.97 -7.17 -24.71
C ALA A 409 -2.23 -8.02 -24.77
N VAL A 410 -2.03 -9.34 -24.87
CA VAL A 410 -3.09 -10.34 -24.70
C VAL A 410 -2.74 -11.21 -23.50
N LEU A 411 -3.63 -11.21 -22.49
CA LEU A 411 -3.50 -12.02 -21.29
C LEU A 411 -4.51 -13.17 -21.32
N SER A 412 -4.12 -14.34 -20.82
CA SER A 412 -5.05 -15.43 -20.50
C SER A 412 -5.35 -15.39 -19.01
N ALA A 413 -6.61 -15.11 -18.65
CA ALA A 413 -7.04 -15.03 -17.27
C ALA A 413 -6.80 -16.35 -16.51
N GLY A 414 -7.06 -17.51 -17.14
CA GLY A 414 -6.81 -18.82 -16.55
C GLY A 414 -5.33 -19.15 -16.31
N ALA A 415 -4.40 -18.46 -16.98
CA ALA A 415 -2.96 -18.66 -16.80
C ALA A 415 -2.37 -17.84 -15.65
N VAL A 416 -3.10 -16.84 -15.14
CA VAL A 416 -2.62 -15.96 -14.06
C VAL A 416 -2.66 -16.70 -12.73
N PRO A 417 -1.51 -16.86 -12.04
CA PRO A 417 -1.45 -17.55 -10.76
C PRO A 417 -2.15 -16.72 -9.67
N LEU A 418 -3.02 -17.37 -8.90
CA LEU A 418 -3.79 -16.75 -7.82
C LEU A 418 -3.40 -17.35 -6.47
N LEU A 419 -3.47 -16.54 -5.42
CA LEU A 419 -3.40 -17.04 -4.05
C LEU A 419 -4.63 -17.91 -3.72
N PRO A 420 -4.51 -18.90 -2.83
CA PRO A 420 -5.65 -19.69 -2.36
C PRO A 420 -6.79 -18.78 -1.87
N GLN A 421 -8.04 -19.15 -2.14
CA GLN A 421 -9.26 -18.41 -1.78
C GLN A 421 -9.41 -17.01 -2.40
N ALA A 422 -8.43 -16.47 -3.14
CA ALA A 422 -8.48 -15.10 -3.65
C ALA A 422 -9.71 -14.83 -4.53
N LYS A 423 -10.08 -15.80 -5.38
CA LYS A 423 -11.25 -15.70 -6.25
C LYS A 423 -12.58 -15.80 -5.48
N GLU A 424 -12.63 -16.59 -4.43
CA GLU A 424 -13.82 -16.78 -3.58
C GLU A 424 -14.06 -15.52 -2.73
N LEU A 425 -13.01 -14.95 -2.16
CA LEU A 425 -13.06 -13.75 -1.33
C LEU A 425 -13.34 -12.47 -2.14
N ALA A 426 -13.12 -12.50 -3.46
CA ALA A 426 -13.50 -11.43 -4.37
C ALA A 426 -15.01 -11.38 -4.67
N VAL A 427 -15.79 -12.37 -4.22
CA VAL A 427 -17.25 -12.42 -4.44
C VAL A 427 -17.93 -11.28 -3.68
N ASP A 428 -18.95 -10.70 -4.31
CA ASP A 428 -19.77 -9.60 -3.79
C ASP A 428 -18.97 -8.35 -3.33
N GLU A 429 -17.73 -8.21 -3.81
CA GLU A 429 -16.81 -7.12 -3.51
C GLU A 429 -16.52 -6.92 -2.01
N GLN A 430 -16.86 -7.90 -1.16
CA GLN A 430 -16.79 -7.73 0.29
C GLN A 430 -15.36 -7.62 0.80
N CYS A 431 -14.41 -8.36 0.23
CA CYS A 431 -13.00 -8.28 0.63
C CYS A 431 -12.14 -7.55 -0.40
N VAL A 432 -12.74 -6.75 -1.27
CA VAL A 432 -12.01 -6.02 -2.30
C VAL A 432 -11.58 -4.66 -1.74
N PRO A 433 -10.27 -4.35 -1.70
CA PRO A 433 -9.82 -3.02 -1.31
C PRO A 433 -10.37 -1.92 -2.23
N GLY A 434 -10.62 -0.73 -1.68
CA GLY A 434 -11.02 0.44 -2.48
C GLY A 434 -10.01 0.77 -3.59
N GLY A 435 -8.71 0.58 -3.32
CA GLY A 435 -7.63 0.71 -4.32
C GLY A 435 -7.83 -0.21 -5.53
N SER A 436 -8.18 -1.48 -5.32
CA SER A 436 -8.42 -2.46 -6.37
C SER A 436 -9.63 -2.11 -7.25
N VAL A 437 -10.70 -1.58 -6.65
CA VAL A 437 -11.86 -1.05 -7.39
C VAL A 437 -11.47 0.14 -8.25
N ASN A 438 -10.65 1.04 -7.72
CA ASN A 438 -10.16 2.22 -8.46
C ASN A 438 -9.22 1.84 -9.59
N ASN A 439 -8.31 0.89 -9.38
CA ASN A 439 -7.44 0.34 -10.41
C ASN A 439 -8.27 -0.25 -11.55
N LEU A 440 -9.32 -1.04 -11.25
CA LEU A 440 -10.17 -1.63 -12.28
C LEU A 440 -10.88 -0.57 -13.11
N LYS A 441 -11.44 0.47 -12.47
CA LYS A 441 -12.06 1.60 -13.18
C LYS A 441 -11.05 2.32 -14.08
N LEU A 442 -9.85 2.54 -13.58
CA LEU A 442 -8.78 3.24 -14.28
C LEU A 442 -8.34 2.50 -15.55
N VAL A 443 -8.17 1.17 -15.50
CA VAL A 443 -7.75 0.37 -16.68
C VAL A 443 -8.90 0.14 -17.67
N GLN A 444 -10.16 0.24 -17.23
CA GLN A 444 -11.34 0.15 -18.10
C GLN A 444 -11.68 1.49 -18.80
N THR A 445 -11.20 2.61 -18.27
CA THR A 445 -11.48 3.95 -18.82
C THR A 445 -10.92 4.07 -20.24
N GLY A 446 -11.69 4.69 -21.15
CA GLY A 446 -11.28 4.92 -22.53
C GLY A 446 -11.22 3.67 -23.41
N GLY A 447 -11.72 2.51 -22.94
CA GLY A 447 -11.67 1.26 -23.70
C GLY A 447 -10.26 0.64 -23.79
N LEU A 448 -9.33 1.08 -22.93
CA LEU A 448 -7.94 0.61 -22.91
C LEU A 448 -7.83 -0.89 -22.59
N THR A 449 -8.70 -1.42 -21.74
CA THR A 449 -8.76 -2.85 -21.43
C THR A 449 -10.08 -3.46 -21.88
N ARG A 450 -10.01 -4.56 -22.63
CA ARG A 450 -11.18 -5.36 -23.04
C ARG A 450 -11.14 -6.74 -22.42
N PHE A 451 -12.20 -7.10 -21.70
CA PHE A 451 -12.38 -8.43 -21.12
C PHE A 451 -13.31 -9.27 -22.01
N ALA A 452 -12.93 -10.51 -22.31
CA ALA A 452 -13.82 -11.45 -22.98
C ALA A 452 -15.04 -11.80 -22.10
N GLN A 453 -16.18 -12.16 -22.72
CA GLN A 453 -17.44 -12.48 -21.99
C GLN A 453 -17.28 -13.58 -20.92
N GLY A 454 -16.28 -14.47 -21.06
CA GLY A 454 -16.00 -15.53 -20.09
C GLY A 454 -15.16 -15.12 -18.87
N VAL A 455 -14.65 -13.89 -18.81
CA VAL A 455 -13.82 -13.41 -17.70
C VAL A 455 -14.73 -12.80 -16.63
N SER A 456 -14.92 -13.55 -15.54
CA SER A 456 -15.83 -13.16 -14.45
C SER A 456 -15.41 -11.86 -13.77
N LYS A 457 -16.36 -11.14 -13.17
CA LYS A 457 -16.09 -9.88 -12.46
C LYS A 457 -15.04 -10.04 -11.34
N GLN A 458 -15.06 -11.17 -10.63
CA GLN A 458 -14.06 -11.51 -9.60
C GLN A 458 -12.65 -11.56 -10.19
N MET A 459 -12.51 -12.15 -11.37
CA MET A 459 -11.22 -12.23 -12.05
C MET A 459 -10.75 -10.84 -12.52
N GLN A 460 -11.67 -10.01 -13.03
CA GLN A 460 -11.35 -8.63 -13.40
C GLN A 460 -10.83 -7.83 -12.19
N LEU A 461 -11.47 -8.00 -11.02
CA LEU A 461 -11.04 -7.37 -9.77
C LEU A 461 -9.69 -7.90 -9.29
N LEU A 462 -9.45 -9.21 -9.38
CA LEU A 462 -8.15 -9.81 -9.05
C LEU A 462 -7.02 -9.28 -9.94
N LEU A 463 -7.25 -9.17 -11.25
CA LEU A 463 -6.26 -8.64 -12.19
C LEU A 463 -5.92 -7.16 -11.92
N ALA A 464 -6.83 -6.42 -11.29
CA ALA A 464 -6.64 -5.04 -10.86
C ALA A 464 -6.31 -4.92 -9.35
N ASP A 465 -6.15 -6.04 -8.64
CA ASP A 465 -6.00 -6.02 -7.19
C ASP A 465 -4.69 -5.37 -6.77
N ALA A 466 -4.76 -4.41 -5.85
CA ALA A 466 -3.59 -3.71 -5.33
C ALA A 466 -2.69 -4.70 -4.57
N GLN A 467 -1.55 -5.04 -5.14
CA GLN A 467 -0.62 -5.98 -4.55
C GLN A 467 0.33 -5.28 -3.58
N THR A 468 0.71 -5.98 -2.50
CA THR A 468 1.86 -5.60 -1.67
C THR A 468 2.95 -6.65 -1.86
N SER A 469 4.22 -6.24 -2.02
CA SER A 469 5.35 -7.16 -2.21
C SER A 469 5.09 -8.24 -3.28
N GLY A 470 4.55 -7.84 -4.43
CA GLY A 470 4.21 -8.77 -5.50
C GLY A 470 5.43 -9.32 -6.24
N GLY A 471 5.17 -10.05 -7.33
CA GLY A 471 6.21 -10.65 -8.15
C GLY A 471 6.68 -9.72 -9.25
N LEU A 472 7.75 -10.13 -9.94
CA LEU A 472 8.17 -9.49 -11.17
C LEU A 472 7.22 -9.89 -12.31
N LEU A 473 6.89 -8.92 -13.15
CA LEU A 473 6.33 -9.10 -14.47
C LEU A 473 7.45 -8.92 -15.50
N LEU A 474 7.84 -10.02 -16.15
CA LEU A 474 8.96 -10.06 -17.08
C LEU A 474 8.45 -10.22 -18.52
N ALA A 475 8.94 -9.38 -19.42
CA ALA A 475 8.79 -9.56 -20.86
C ALA A 475 10.07 -10.19 -21.43
N VAL A 476 9.93 -11.39 -21.99
CA VAL A 476 11.06 -12.19 -22.52
C VAL A 476 10.78 -12.69 -23.93
N PRO A 477 11.83 -12.99 -24.73
CA PRO A 477 11.66 -13.59 -26.05
C PRO A 477 10.80 -14.87 -26.01
N GLN A 478 9.89 -15.02 -26.97
CA GLN A 478 9.03 -16.21 -27.07
C GLN A 478 9.83 -17.53 -27.09
N ALA A 479 11.00 -17.55 -27.73
CA ALA A 479 11.84 -18.75 -27.83
C ALA A 479 12.38 -19.21 -26.46
N ASP A 480 12.50 -18.31 -25.50
CA ASP A 480 13.10 -18.58 -24.19
C ASP A 480 12.05 -18.74 -23.08
N SER A 481 10.77 -18.41 -23.33
CA SER A 481 9.77 -18.30 -22.28
C SER A 481 9.57 -19.58 -21.47
N GLU A 482 9.51 -20.74 -22.13
CA GLU A 482 9.35 -22.04 -21.46
C GLU A 482 10.57 -22.37 -20.60
N LYS A 483 11.77 -22.08 -21.10
CA LYS A 483 13.03 -22.27 -20.39
C LYS A 483 13.10 -21.40 -19.15
N VAL A 484 12.68 -20.13 -19.24
CA VAL A 484 12.63 -19.20 -18.10
C VAL A 484 11.64 -19.69 -17.04
N VAL A 485 10.41 -20.07 -17.44
CA VAL A 485 9.41 -20.61 -16.49
C VAL A 485 9.93 -21.87 -15.80
N ALA A 486 10.56 -22.79 -16.55
CA ALA A 486 11.14 -24.01 -15.99
C ALA A 486 12.26 -23.71 -14.98
N ALA A 487 13.17 -22.79 -15.32
CA ALA A 487 14.27 -22.39 -14.44
C ALA A 487 13.76 -21.70 -13.16
N LEU A 488 12.75 -20.83 -13.26
CA LEU A 488 12.14 -20.18 -12.09
C LEU A 488 11.46 -21.19 -11.17
N ARG A 489 10.75 -22.18 -11.73
CA ARG A 489 10.14 -23.26 -10.94
C ARG A 489 11.19 -24.15 -10.26
N GLN A 490 12.29 -24.46 -10.96
CA GLN A 490 13.42 -25.20 -10.37
C GLN A 490 14.08 -24.44 -9.22
N ALA A 491 14.10 -23.10 -9.27
CA ALA A 491 14.56 -22.23 -8.20
C ALA A 491 13.55 -22.06 -7.05
N GLY A 492 12.43 -22.80 -7.06
CA GLY A 492 11.42 -22.80 -5.99
C GLY A 492 10.24 -21.85 -6.20
N LEU A 493 10.19 -21.11 -7.32
CA LEU A 493 9.11 -20.17 -7.64
C LEU A 493 7.95 -20.91 -8.34
N LEU A 494 7.33 -21.85 -7.62
CA LEU A 494 6.37 -22.82 -8.18
C LEU A 494 5.14 -22.19 -8.85
N SER A 495 4.69 -21.04 -8.35
CA SER A 495 3.54 -20.30 -8.89
C SER A 495 3.86 -19.51 -10.17
N THR A 496 5.10 -19.55 -10.66
CA THR A 496 5.48 -18.83 -11.89
C THR A 496 4.68 -19.33 -13.09
N SER A 497 4.18 -18.40 -13.90
CA SER A 497 3.39 -18.70 -15.09
C SER A 497 3.65 -17.71 -16.23
N SER A 498 3.58 -18.19 -17.47
CA SER A 498 3.46 -17.34 -18.66
C SER A 498 2.00 -16.94 -18.82
N ILE A 499 1.70 -15.67 -18.60
CA ILE A 499 0.32 -15.16 -18.47
C ILE A 499 -0.22 -14.53 -19.75
N GLY A 500 0.64 -14.31 -20.75
CA GLY A 500 0.23 -13.62 -21.97
C GLY A 500 1.39 -13.32 -22.92
N GLU A 501 1.11 -12.43 -23.87
CA GLU A 501 2.08 -11.97 -24.85
C GLU A 501 1.86 -10.53 -25.28
N ILE A 502 2.93 -9.89 -25.75
CA ILE A 502 2.91 -8.58 -26.39
C ILE A 502 2.65 -8.75 -27.89
N ARG A 503 1.76 -7.94 -28.45
CA ARG A 503 1.40 -7.93 -29.87
C ARG A 503 1.52 -6.52 -30.44
N ARG A 504 1.66 -6.44 -31.76
CA ARG A 504 1.45 -5.19 -32.49
C ARG A 504 -0.04 -4.90 -32.60
N LEU A 505 -0.43 -3.68 -32.31
CA LEU A 505 -1.79 -3.22 -32.58
C LEU A 505 -1.91 -2.86 -34.05
N THR A 506 -2.86 -3.50 -34.74
CA THR A 506 -3.13 -3.26 -36.17
C THR A 506 -4.06 -2.07 -36.40
N GLU A 507 -4.79 -1.64 -35.36
CA GLU A 507 -5.73 -0.52 -35.41
C GLU A 507 -5.53 0.43 -34.22
N PRO A 508 -5.58 1.76 -34.41
CA PRO A 508 -5.45 2.73 -33.32
C PRO A 508 -6.53 2.62 -32.24
N SER A 509 -7.70 2.10 -32.61
CA SER A 509 -8.88 1.88 -31.75
C SER A 509 -8.87 0.53 -31.02
N ALA A 510 -7.89 -0.34 -31.30
CA ALA A 510 -7.77 -1.61 -30.62
C ALA A 510 -7.51 -1.38 -29.11
N PRO A 511 -8.08 -2.23 -28.23
CA PRO A 511 -7.79 -2.15 -26.81
C PRO A 511 -6.29 -2.39 -26.59
N LEU A 512 -5.70 -1.64 -25.67
CA LEU A 512 -4.29 -1.77 -25.30
C LEU A 512 -4.02 -3.12 -24.63
N ILE A 513 -4.95 -3.58 -23.78
CA ILE A 513 -4.89 -4.87 -23.10
C ILE A 513 -6.17 -5.65 -23.43
N GLN A 514 -6.01 -6.87 -23.95
CA GLN A 514 -7.09 -7.81 -24.13
C GLN A 514 -6.93 -8.97 -23.14
N VAL A 515 -7.97 -9.24 -22.35
CA VAL A 515 -7.99 -10.35 -21.39
C VAL A 515 -8.93 -11.43 -21.91
N GLU A 516 -8.34 -12.55 -22.28
CA GLU A 516 -9.01 -13.77 -22.74
C GLU A 516 -9.21 -14.74 -21.57
N ARG A 517 -9.97 -15.81 -21.82
CA ARG A 517 -10.36 -16.76 -20.76
C ARG A 517 -9.17 -17.55 -20.23
#